data_AF-L5MGQ3-F1
#
_entry.id   AF-L5MGQ3-F1
#
_cell.length_a   1.000
_cell.length_b   1.000
_cell.length_c   1.000
_cell.angle_alpha   90.00
_cell.angle_beta   90.00
_cell.angle_gamma   90.00
#
_symmetry.space_group_name_H-M   'P 1'
#
loop_
_entity.id
_entity.type
_entity.pdbx_description
1 polymer ?
#
loop_
_entity_poly.entity_id
_entity_poly.type
_entity_poly.pdbx_seq_one_letter_code
_entity_poly.pdbx_strand_id
1 'polypeptide(L)'
;MTDRSPFETDMLTLTRYVMEKGRQAKGTGELTQLLNSMLTAIKAISSAVRKAGLANLYGIAGSVNVTGDEVKKLDVLSNSLVINMLQSSYSTCVLVSEENKEAIITPKDKRGKYVVCFDPLDGSSNIDCLASIGTIFAIYRKTSEEEPSEKDALQPGRHIVAAGYALYGSATLVALSTGQGVDLFMLDPALGEFVLVEKEVKIKKKGNIYSLNEGYAKYFDAATTEYDSGTPYGARYVGSMVADVHRTLVYGGIFLYPANQKNPKGKLRLLYECNPVAFIIEQAGGLATTGTQPVLDVKPEAIHQRVPLILGSPDDVQEYLTCVQRSQAGKYTNFEAQPQIQELILHPLGPQRQAFLAILYVVSFLNCKVATWSYEQLEKVLQKLAL
;
A
#
# COMPACT_ATOMS: atom_id res chain seq x y z
N MET A 1 -24.06 35.63 6.48
CA MET A 1 -23.52 35.54 7.86
C MET A 1 -24.39 34.55 8.60
N THR A 2 -23.96 33.30 8.70
CA THR A 2 -24.66 32.29 9.48
C THR A 2 -24.31 32.47 10.95
N ASP A 3 -25.36 32.61 11.76
CA ASP A 3 -25.34 32.81 13.20
C ASP A 3 -24.58 31.65 13.87
N ARG A 4 -23.33 31.88 14.26
CA ARG A 4 -22.55 30.88 15.00
C ARG A 4 -22.96 30.99 16.47
N SER A 5 -23.80 30.05 16.91
CA SER A 5 -24.04 29.76 18.32
C SER A 5 -22.71 29.78 19.09
N PRO A 6 -22.63 30.39 20.29
CA PRO A 6 -21.42 30.41 21.10
C PRO A 6 -20.98 29.01 21.56
N PHE A 7 -21.86 28.02 21.48
CA PHE A 7 -21.57 26.62 21.78
C PHE A 7 -21.91 25.73 20.59
N GLU A 8 -20.95 24.94 20.12
CA GLU A 8 -21.16 23.89 19.12
C GLU A 8 -21.50 22.58 19.84
N THR A 9 -22.80 22.32 20.02
CA THR A 9 -23.29 21.10 20.68
C THR A 9 -23.62 19.97 19.70
N ASP A 10 -23.64 20.26 18.39
CA ASP A 10 -23.96 19.30 17.33
C ASP A 10 -22.70 18.60 16.82
N MET A 11 -22.12 17.72 17.64
CA MET A 11 -20.93 16.96 17.26
C MET A 11 -21.25 15.83 16.27
N LEU A 12 -20.46 15.75 15.19
CA LEU A 12 -20.57 14.68 14.21
C LEU A 12 -19.64 13.52 14.59
N THR A 13 -20.19 12.52 15.29
CA THR A 13 -19.45 11.29 15.61
C THR A 13 -19.29 10.39 14.40
N LEU A 14 -18.28 9.52 14.40
CA LEU A 14 -18.03 8.57 13.31
C LEU A 14 -19.22 7.61 13.13
N THR A 15 -19.84 7.16 14.22
CA THR A 15 -21.05 6.34 14.15
C THR A 15 -22.21 7.07 13.46
N ARG A 16 -22.45 8.36 13.80
CA ARG A 16 -23.45 9.18 13.10
C ARG A 16 -23.08 9.36 11.63
N TYR A 17 -21.82 9.70 11.35
CA TYR A 17 -21.31 9.92 10.00
C TYR A 17 -21.54 8.70 9.10
N VAL A 18 -21.14 7.51 9.54
CA VAL A 18 -21.29 6.27 8.75
C VAL A 18 -22.77 5.89 8.61
N MET A 19 -23.61 6.17 9.60
CA MET A 19 -25.05 5.97 9.51
C MET A 19 -25.69 6.88 8.45
N GLU A 20 -25.35 8.17 8.44
CA GLU A 20 -25.84 9.13 7.45
C GLU A 20 -25.38 8.77 6.03
N LYS A 21 -24.11 8.41 5.85
CA LYS A 21 -23.56 7.92 4.57
C LYS A 21 -24.24 6.62 4.12
N GLY A 22 -24.46 5.68 5.03
CA GLY A 22 -25.17 4.43 4.75
C GLY A 22 -26.60 4.64 4.26
N ARG A 23 -27.31 5.61 4.87
CA ARG A 23 -28.66 6.01 4.42
C ARG A 23 -28.66 6.62 3.03
N GLN A 24 -27.70 7.50 2.73
CA GLN A 24 -27.54 8.10 1.39
C GLN A 24 -27.25 7.02 0.33
N ALA A 25 -26.44 6.02 0.67
CA ALA A 25 -26.12 4.89 -0.19
C ALA A 25 -27.24 3.83 -0.30
N LYS A 26 -28.36 4.00 0.44
CA LYS A 26 -29.45 3.01 0.55
C LYS A 26 -28.96 1.60 0.91
N GLY A 27 -27.92 1.52 1.76
CA GLY A 27 -27.32 0.27 2.19
C GLY A 27 -28.16 -0.48 3.23
N THR A 28 -27.89 -1.78 3.41
CA THR A 28 -28.55 -2.63 4.42
C THR A 28 -28.14 -2.32 5.86
N GLY A 29 -27.09 -1.52 6.07
CA GLY A 29 -26.51 -1.22 7.39
C GLY A 29 -25.35 -2.14 7.79
N GLU A 30 -25.11 -3.24 7.08
CA GLU A 30 -24.01 -4.19 7.40
C GLU A 30 -22.63 -3.50 7.42
N LEU A 31 -22.33 -2.59 6.47
CA LEU A 31 -21.06 -1.85 6.51
C LEU A 31 -20.98 -0.92 7.72
N THR A 32 -22.09 -0.32 8.13
CA THR A 32 -22.16 0.52 9.33
C THR A 32 -21.88 -0.30 10.58
N GLN A 33 -22.47 -1.49 10.69
CA GLN A 33 -22.23 -2.42 11.79
C GLN A 33 -20.77 -2.89 11.81
N LEU A 34 -20.21 -3.27 10.66
CA LEU A 34 -18.82 -3.67 10.51
C LEU A 34 -17.85 -2.57 10.97
N LEU A 35 -18.06 -1.33 10.54
CA LEU A 35 -17.23 -0.20 10.93
C LEU A 35 -17.36 0.07 12.43
N ASN A 36 -18.57 0.05 13.02
CA ASN A 36 -18.75 0.22 14.46
C ASN A 36 -18.02 -0.87 15.28
N SER A 37 -18.04 -2.12 14.83
CA SER A 37 -17.26 -3.21 15.44
C SER A 37 -15.75 -2.95 15.36
N MET A 38 -15.25 -2.52 14.20
CA MET A 38 -13.85 -2.14 14.03
C MET A 38 -13.45 -0.98 14.96
N LEU A 39 -14.28 0.07 15.07
CA LEU A 39 -14.02 1.19 15.98
C LEU A 39 -13.98 0.76 17.45
N THR A 40 -14.81 -0.21 17.84
CA THR A 40 -14.80 -0.76 19.19
C THR A 40 -13.48 -1.48 19.46
N ALA A 41 -12.97 -2.27 18.51
CA ALA A 41 -11.64 -2.88 18.60
C ALA A 41 -10.54 -1.81 18.71
N ILE A 42 -10.58 -0.78 17.87
CA ILE A 42 -9.62 0.33 17.89
C ILE A 42 -9.62 1.06 19.24
N LYS A 43 -10.79 1.31 19.85
CA LYS A 43 -10.87 1.91 21.19
C LYS A 43 -10.23 1.03 22.26
N ALA A 44 -10.47 -0.28 22.19
CA ALA A 44 -9.88 -1.25 23.12
C ALA A 44 -8.36 -1.33 22.97
N ILE A 45 -7.84 -1.40 21.74
CA ILE A 45 -6.41 -1.39 21.44
C ILE A 45 -5.80 -0.06 21.91
N SER A 46 -6.42 1.07 21.57
CA SER A 46 -6.02 2.40 22.03
C SER A 46 -5.87 2.43 23.56
N SER A 47 -6.86 1.94 24.31
CA SER A 47 -6.79 1.86 25.78
C SER A 47 -5.64 0.97 26.27
N ALA A 48 -5.40 -0.18 25.63
CA ALA A 48 -4.30 -1.09 25.98
C ALA A 48 -2.92 -0.46 25.71
N VAL A 49 -2.74 0.19 24.56
CA VAL A 49 -1.48 0.86 24.17
C VAL A 49 -1.11 1.95 25.17
N ARG A 50 -2.06 2.79 25.64
CA ARG A 50 -1.79 3.87 26.62
C ARG A 50 -1.28 3.37 27.97
N LYS A 51 -1.54 2.10 28.32
CA LYS A 51 -1.19 1.52 29.62
C LYS A 51 -0.32 0.27 29.48
N ALA A 52 0.31 0.07 28.33
CA ALA A 52 1.01 -1.17 28.02
C ALA A 52 2.13 -1.50 29.01
N GLY A 53 2.92 -0.51 29.41
CA GLY A 53 3.96 -0.66 30.43
C GLY A 53 3.41 -0.97 31.83
N LEU A 54 2.26 -0.41 32.19
CA LEU A 54 1.60 -0.65 33.47
C LEU A 54 0.96 -2.04 33.55
N ALA A 55 0.49 -2.55 32.40
CA ALA A 55 -0.18 -3.84 32.29
C ALA A 55 0.76 -4.98 31.91
N ASN A 56 2.09 -4.77 31.91
CA ASN A 56 3.10 -5.75 31.49
C ASN A 56 2.87 -6.34 30.09
N LEU A 57 2.34 -5.51 29.18
CA LEU A 57 2.04 -5.85 27.80
C LEU A 57 3.24 -5.65 26.85
N TYR A 58 4.38 -5.17 27.36
CA TYR A 58 5.63 -5.12 26.59
C TYR A 58 6.31 -6.49 26.51
N GLY A 59 7.16 -6.60 25.48
CA GLY A 59 7.96 -7.78 25.20
C GLY A 59 7.29 -8.82 24.30
N ILE A 60 8.06 -9.88 24.05
CA ILE A 60 7.79 -10.94 23.09
C ILE A 60 6.73 -11.90 23.66
N ALA A 61 5.81 -12.36 22.82
CA ALA A 61 4.78 -13.37 23.14
C ALA A 61 5.32 -14.82 23.08
N GLY A 62 6.52 -15.00 22.53
CA GLY A 62 7.22 -16.29 22.44
C GLY A 62 7.06 -17.01 21.10
N SER A 63 6.50 -16.35 20.08
CA SER A 63 6.26 -16.90 18.74
C SER A 63 6.81 -15.98 17.65
N VAL A 64 7.03 -16.55 16.45
CA VAL A 64 7.40 -15.81 15.22
C VAL A 64 6.23 -15.92 14.24
N ASN A 65 5.82 -14.80 13.63
CA ASN A 65 4.73 -14.81 12.66
C ASN A 65 5.17 -15.36 11.29
N VAL A 66 4.23 -15.55 10.37
CA VAL A 66 4.50 -16.18 9.05
C VAL A 66 5.42 -15.38 8.15
N THR A 67 5.60 -14.11 8.48
CA THR A 67 6.45 -13.19 7.75
C THR A 67 7.84 -13.00 8.37
N GLY A 68 8.10 -13.70 9.49
CA GLY A 68 9.40 -13.76 10.16
C GLY A 68 9.63 -12.71 11.24
N ASP A 69 8.59 -11.95 11.63
CA ASP A 69 8.68 -10.95 12.68
C ASP A 69 8.41 -11.59 14.06
N GLU A 70 9.12 -11.13 15.11
CA GLU A 70 8.89 -11.56 16.49
C GLU A 70 7.57 -10.99 17.01
N VAL A 71 6.65 -11.88 17.39
CA VAL A 71 5.31 -11.48 17.84
C VAL A 71 5.40 -10.88 19.23
N LYS A 72 4.90 -9.65 19.41
CA LYS A 72 4.78 -9.00 20.71
C LYS A 72 3.43 -9.31 21.35
N LYS A 73 3.34 -9.19 22.68
CA LYS A 73 2.07 -9.47 23.39
C LYS A 73 0.93 -8.57 22.93
N LEU A 74 1.23 -7.30 22.59
CA LEU A 74 0.24 -6.38 22.05
C LEU A 74 -0.27 -6.80 20.67
N ASP A 75 0.56 -7.45 19.84
CA ASP A 75 0.14 -7.99 18.54
C ASP A 75 -0.90 -9.11 18.72
N VAL A 76 -0.67 -10.01 19.68
CA VAL A 76 -1.63 -11.07 20.02
C VAL A 76 -2.95 -10.49 20.52
N LEU A 77 -2.88 -9.49 21.39
CA LEU A 77 -4.05 -8.82 21.96
C LEU A 77 -4.85 -8.09 20.88
N SER A 78 -4.20 -7.27 20.06
CA SER A 78 -4.85 -6.48 19.01
C SER A 78 -5.49 -7.39 17.97
N ASN A 79 -4.79 -8.44 17.54
CA ASN A 79 -5.32 -9.41 16.60
C ASN A 79 -6.58 -10.09 17.13
N SER A 80 -6.54 -10.56 18.38
CA SER A 80 -7.69 -11.20 19.03
C SER A 80 -8.90 -10.25 19.16
N LEU A 81 -8.65 -8.99 19.53
CA LEU A 81 -9.71 -7.98 19.63
C LEU A 81 -10.38 -7.72 18.27
N VAL A 82 -9.58 -7.52 17.21
CA VAL A 82 -10.11 -7.27 15.86
C VAL A 82 -10.90 -8.47 15.36
N ILE A 83 -10.35 -9.69 15.41
CA ILE A 83 -11.04 -10.90 14.95
C ILE A 83 -12.39 -11.08 15.66
N ASN A 84 -12.40 -10.97 16.99
CA ASN A 84 -13.61 -11.17 17.78
C ASN A 84 -14.68 -10.12 17.46
N MET A 85 -14.29 -8.84 17.40
CA MET A 85 -15.22 -7.76 17.07
C MET A 85 -15.77 -7.90 15.65
N LEU A 86 -14.93 -8.24 14.67
CA LEU A 86 -15.35 -8.42 13.28
C LEU A 86 -16.27 -9.62 13.11
N GLN A 87 -15.98 -10.78 13.70
CA GLN A 87 -16.88 -11.94 13.63
C GLN A 87 -18.22 -11.67 14.34
N SER A 88 -18.22 -10.93 15.46
CA SER A 88 -19.45 -10.55 16.16
C SER A 88 -20.26 -9.45 15.45
N SER A 89 -19.74 -8.88 14.36
CA SER A 89 -20.45 -7.88 13.55
C SER A 89 -21.52 -8.47 12.63
N TYR A 90 -21.57 -9.81 12.48
CA TYR A 90 -22.44 -10.50 11.52
C TYR A 90 -22.30 -10.02 10.06
N SER A 91 -21.19 -9.34 9.75
CA SER A 91 -21.01 -8.63 8.47
C SER A 91 -19.84 -9.20 7.65
N THR A 92 -18.99 -10.05 8.22
CA THR A 92 -17.79 -10.59 7.55
C THR A 92 -17.96 -12.04 7.10
N CYS A 93 -17.26 -12.45 6.05
CA CYS A 93 -17.15 -13.84 5.62
C CYS A 93 -15.72 -14.36 5.67
N VAL A 94 -14.73 -13.52 5.37
CA VAL A 94 -13.30 -13.87 5.35
C VAL A 94 -12.52 -12.76 6.02
N LEU A 95 -11.57 -13.13 6.87
CA LEU A 95 -10.63 -12.20 7.50
C LEU A 95 -9.20 -12.60 7.12
N VAL A 96 -8.37 -11.62 6.78
CA VAL A 96 -6.93 -11.79 6.58
C VAL A 96 -6.21 -10.87 7.54
N SER A 97 -5.38 -11.45 8.41
CA SER A 97 -4.58 -10.73 9.40
C SER A 97 -3.10 -10.93 9.10
N GLU A 98 -2.29 -9.91 9.37
CA GLU A 98 -0.83 -10.03 9.36
C GLU A 98 -0.32 -11.16 10.29
N GLU A 99 -1.05 -11.40 11.39
CA GLU A 99 -0.69 -12.35 12.45
C GLU A 99 -1.20 -13.78 12.22
N ASN A 100 -1.95 -14.03 11.14
CA ASN A 100 -2.53 -15.34 10.85
C ASN A 100 -2.05 -15.87 9.50
N LYS A 101 -1.49 -17.09 9.49
CA LYS A 101 -0.97 -17.76 8.30
C LYS A 101 -2.00 -17.96 7.18
N GLU A 102 -3.21 -18.27 7.58
CA GLU A 102 -4.29 -18.67 6.70
C GLU A 102 -5.44 -17.68 6.89
N ALA A 103 -6.21 -17.44 5.83
CA ALA A 103 -7.42 -16.65 5.95
C ALA A 103 -8.40 -17.30 6.93
N ILE A 104 -8.99 -16.48 7.82
CA ILE A 104 -9.96 -16.94 8.81
C ILE A 104 -11.35 -16.88 8.18
N ILE A 105 -11.97 -18.05 8.02
CA ILE A 105 -13.35 -18.15 7.52
C ILE A 105 -14.32 -17.91 8.67
N THR A 106 -15.21 -16.93 8.52
CA THR A 106 -16.21 -16.60 9.54
C THR A 106 -17.21 -17.76 9.70
N PRO A 107 -17.55 -18.19 10.94
CA PRO A 107 -18.53 -19.23 11.19
C PRO A 107 -19.89 -18.94 10.54
N LYS A 108 -20.59 -19.99 10.04
CA LYS A 108 -21.82 -19.85 9.24
C LYS A 108 -22.90 -18.99 9.87
N ASP A 109 -23.07 -19.08 11.19
CA ASP A 109 -24.05 -18.34 11.99
C ASP A 109 -23.72 -16.85 12.16
N LYS A 110 -22.50 -16.43 11.79
CA LYS A 110 -21.99 -15.05 11.94
C LYS A 110 -21.60 -14.42 10.60
N ARG A 111 -21.88 -15.07 9.48
CA ARG A 111 -21.42 -14.60 8.16
C ARG A 111 -22.22 -13.40 7.67
N GLY A 112 -21.50 -12.43 7.11
CA GLY A 112 -22.03 -11.42 6.20
C GLY A 112 -21.30 -11.44 4.87
N LYS A 113 -21.32 -10.32 4.13
CA LYS A 113 -20.83 -10.22 2.75
C LYS A 113 -19.46 -9.57 2.56
N TYR A 114 -18.78 -9.20 3.65
CA TYR A 114 -17.53 -8.46 3.58
C TYR A 114 -16.30 -9.33 3.85
N VAL A 115 -15.24 -9.08 3.09
CA VAL A 115 -13.89 -9.57 3.35
C VAL A 115 -13.09 -8.44 3.99
N VAL A 116 -12.35 -8.73 5.07
CA VAL A 116 -11.55 -7.71 5.77
C VAL A 116 -10.10 -8.14 5.84
N CYS A 117 -9.21 -7.32 5.29
CA CYS A 117 -7.77 -7.47 5.41
C CYS A 117 -7.25 -6.43 6.39
N PHE A 118 -6.50 -6.81 7.41
CA PHE A 118 -6.02 -5.87 8.42
C PHE A 118 -4.64 -6.20 8.98
N ASP A 119 -3.92 -5.14 9.34
CA ASP A 119 -2.77 -5.19 10.22
C ASP A 119 -3.27 -4.73 11.60
N PRO A 120 -3.33 -5.63 12.59
CA PRO A 120 -3.88 -5.30 13.89
C PRO A 120 -2.99 -4.32 14.67
N LEU A 121 -1.67 -4.29 14.43
CA LEU A 121 -0.72 -3.41 15.12
C LEU A 121 0.55 -3.08 14.28
N ASP A 122 0.41 -2.17 13.33
CA ASP A 122 1.52 -1.65 12.54
C ASP A 122 2.54 -0.88 13.39
N GLY A 123 3.82 -1.04 13.08
CA GLY A 123 4.93 -0.43 13.80
C GLY A 123 5.28 -1.18 15.09
N SER A 124 5.02 -2.49 15.19
CA SER A 124 5.30 -3.29 16.38
C SER A 124 6.74 -3.14 16.90
N SER A 125 7.75 -2.97 16.01
CA SER A 125 9.14 -2.69 16.39
C SER A 125 9.32 -1.43 17.26
N ASN A 126 8.39 -0.48 17.15
CA ASN A 126 8.39 0.81 17.83
C ASN A 126 7.59 0.84 19.15
N ILE A 127 7.01 -0.29 19.57
CA ILE A 127 6.21 -0.38 20.80
C ILE A 127 7.04 -0.04 22.05
N ASP A 128 8.21 -0.65 22.20
CA ASP A 128 8.98 -0.57 23.45
C ASP A 128 9.66 0.80 23.64
N CYS A 129 9.86 1.55 22.55
CA CYS A 129 10.37 2.92 22.57
C CYS A 129 9.27 3.98 22.61
N LEU A 130 8.00 3.58 22.76
CA LEU A 130 6.83 4.45 22.86
C LEU A 130 6.61 5.36 21.64
N ALA A 131 7.14 4.96 20.48
CA ALA A 131 6.87 5.66 19.23
C ALA A 131 5.43 5.36 18.75
N SER A 132 4.94 6.16 17.81
CA SER A 132 3.59 6.00 17.29
C SER A 132 3.45 4.69 16.53
N ILE A 133 2.32 4.01 16.74
CA ILE A 133 1.92 2.73 16.12
C ILE A 133 0.47 2.84 15.66
N GLY A 134 -0.10 1.81 15.04
CA GLY A 134 -1.47 1.91 14.52
C GLY A 134 -2.12 0.60 14.13
N THR A 135 -3.34 0.67 13.64
CA THR A 135 -4.08 -0.47 13.07
C THR A 135 -4.51 -0.09 11.67
N ILE A 136 -4.39 -0.98 10.69
CA ILE A 136 -4.68 -0.69 9.28
C ILE A 136 -5.71 -1.68 8.79
N PHE A 137 -6.67 -1.26 7.99
CA PHE A 137 -7.69 -2.16 7.47
C PHE A 137 -8.21 -1.75 6.09
N ALA A 138 -8.53 -2.77 5.29
CA ALA A 138 -9.24 -2.67 4.03
C ALA A 138 -10.45 -3.62 4.04
N ILE A 139 -11.57 -3.14 3.53
CA ILE A 139 -12.83 -3.88 3.43
C ILE A 139 -13.17 -4.02 1.96
N TYR A 140 -13.42 -5.27 1.55
CA TYR A 140 -13.87 -5.65 0.23
C TYR A 140 -15.25 -6.30 0.32
N ARG A 141 -16.02 -6.26 -0.76
CA ARG A 141 -17.22 -7.09 -0.89
C ARG A 141 -16.84 -8.45 -1.46
N LYS A 142 -17.40 -9.53 -0.93
CA LYS A 142 -17.29 -10.87 -1.55
C LYS A 142 -17.94 -10.84 -2.93
N THR A 143 -17.25 -11.34 -3.94
CA THR A 143 -17.71 -11.31 -5.34
C THR A 143 -18.14 -12.69 -5.85
N SER A 144 -17.67 -13.77 -5.24
CA SER A 144 -18.07 -15.14 -5.61
C SER A 144 -19.42 -15.50 -4.97
N GLU A 145 -20.15 -16.43 -5.59
CA GLU A 145 -21.35 -17.07 -5.01
C GLU A 145 -20.99 -18.37 -4.24
N GLU A 146 -19.74 -18.81 -4.32
CA GLU A 146 -19.25 -20.04 -3.67
C GLU A 146 -19.14 -19.91 -2.14
N GLU A 147 -18.83 -20.99 -1.44
CA GLU A 147 -18.50 -20.91 -0.01
C GLU A 147 -17.26 -20.00 0.20
N PRO A 148 -17.26 -19.13 1.24
CA PRO A 148 -16.15 -18.21 1.46
C PRO A 148 -14.81 -18.94 1.61
N SER A 149 -13.79 -18.43 0.93
CA SER A 149 -12.44 -18.98 0.95
C SER A 149 -11.38 -17.87 0.89
N GLU A 150 -10.10 -18.24 1.09
CA GLU A 150 -8.97 -17.32 0.96
C GLU A 150 -8.96 -16.55 -0.38
N LYS A 151 -9.45 -17.18 -1.45
CA LYS A 151 -9.52 -16.57 -2.79
C LYS A 151 -10.37 -15.30 -2.82
N ASP A 152 -11.37 -15.19 -1.94
CA ASP A 152 -12.22 -14.00 -1.86
C ASP A 152 -11.44 -12.75 -1.36
N ALA A 153 -10.28 -12.93 -0.72
CA ALA A 153 -9.39 -11.84 -0.31
C ALA A 153 -8.39 -11.43 -1.40
N LEU A 154 -8.18 -12.26 -2.44
CA LEU A 154 -7.22 -12.00 -3.51
C LEU A 154 -7.79 -11.05 -4.58
N GLN A 155 -8.26 -9.88 -4.12
CA GLN A 155 -8.82 -8.83 -4.95
C GLN A 155 -7.84 -7.64 -5.08
N PRO A 156 -7.69 -7.05 -6.28
CA PRO A 156 -6.95 -5.80 -6.43
C PRO A 156 -7.53 -4.71 -5.52
N GLY A 157 -6.67 -3.82 -5.01
CA GLY A 157 -7.06 -2.70 -4.14
C GLY A 157 -8.15 -1.79 -4.73
N ARG A 158 -8.33 -1.77 -6.06
CA ARG A 158 -9.46 -1.09 -6.73
C ARG A 158 -10.85 -1.55 -6.27
N HIS A 159 -10.98 -2.75 -5.70
CA HIS A 159 -12.26 -3.30 -5.23
C HIS A 159 -12.56 -3.00 -3.76
N ILE A 160 -11.71 -2.22 -3.09
CA ILE A 160 -11.96 -1.74 -1.73
C ILE A 160 -13.24 -0.89 -1.73
N VAL A 161 -14.15 -1.21 -0.81
CA VAL A 161 -15.38 -0.44 -0.57
C VAL A 161 -15.23 0.54 0.59
N ALA A 162 -14.33 0.23 1.52
CA ALA A 162 -13.91 1.12 2.59
C ALA A 162 -12.52 0.71 3.09
N ALA A 163 -11.69 1.68 3.43
CA ALA A 163 -10.40 1.43 4.06
C ALA A 163 -10.09 2.55 5.05
N GLY A 164 -9.14 2.29 5.92
CA GLY A 164 -8.69 3.26 6.88
C GLY A 164 -7.53 2.77 7.72
N TYR A 165 -7.11 3.64 8.62
CA TYR A 165 -6.16 3.30 9.66
C TYR A 165 -6.48 4.06 10.94
N ALA A 166 -6.17 3.44 12.07
CA ALA A 166 -6.08 4.09 13.35
C ALA A 166 -4.62 4.43 13.64
N LEU A 167 -4.35 5.66 14.03
CA LEU A 167 -3.05 6.11 14.53
C LEU A 167 -3.12 6.23 16.04
N TYR A 168 -2.27 5.49 16.75
CA TYR A 168 -2.07 5.59 18.21
C TYR A 168 -0.85 6.47 18.47
N GLY A 169 -0.97 7.77 18.17
CA GLY A 169 0.08 8.76 18.40
C GLY A 169 -0.14 9.54 19.70
N SER A 170 0.24 10.83 19.68
CA SER A 170 -0.07 11.77 20.76
C SER A 170 -1.57 11.87 21.06
N ALA A 171 -2.41 11.68 20.04
CA ALA A 171 -3.84 11.40 20.13
C ALA A 171 -4.18 10.11 19.37
N THR A 172 -5.35 9.51 19.65
CA THR A 172 -5.89 8.46 18.77
C THR A 172 -6.73 9.11 17.68
N LEU A 173 -6.41 8.77 16.43
CA LEU A 173 -7.13 9.25 15.25
C LEU A 173 -7.49 8.06 14.36
N VAL A 174 -8.62 8.15 13.66
CA VAL A 174 -9.00 7.26 12.57
C VAL A 174 -9.11 8.07 11.30
N ALA A 175 -8.32 7.71 10.28
CA ALA A 175 -8.54 8.16 8.91
C ALA A 175 -9.42 7.11 8.21
N LEU A 176 -10.53 7.55 7.62
CA LEU A 176 -11.50 6.66 6.99
C LEU A 176 -11.87 7.16 5.59
N SER A 177 -11.99 6.23 4.65
CA SER A 177 -12.64 6.47 3.36
C SER A 177 -13.61 5.35 3.03
N THR A 178 -14.78 5.71 2.51
CA THR A 178 -15.76 4.80 1.90
C THR A 178 -15.86 5.01 0.38
N GLY A 179 -14.76 5.45 -0.26
CA GLY A 179 -14.68 5.71 -1.70
C GLY A 179 -15.16 7.09 -2.17
N GLN A 180 -15.44 8.02 -1.25
CA GLN A 180 -15.89 9.38 -1.54
C GLN A 180 -15.08 10.42 -0.75
N GLY A 181 -13.75 10.40 -0.91
CA GLY A 181 -12.84 11.24 -0.14
C GLY A 181 -12.42 10.60 1.18
N VAL A 182 -11.65 11.36 1.97
CA VAL A 182 -11.05 10.92 3.24
C VAL A 182 -11.47 11.88 4.33
N ASP A 183 -11.84 11.34 5.48
CA ASP A 183 -12.18 12.12 6.67
C ASP A 183 -11.39 11.62 7.88
N LEU A 184 -11.07 12.55 8.79
CA LEU A 184 -10.31 12.26 10.01
C LEU A 184 -11.19 12.44 11.23
N PHE A 185 -11.16 11.43 12.11
CA PHE A 185 -11.91 11.43 13.35
C PHE A 185 -10.98 11.22 14.52
N MET A 186 -11.04 12.09 15.51
CA MET A 186 -10.23 11.99 16.72
C MET A 186 -11.03 11.34 17.84
N LEU A 187 -10.41 10.44 18.60
CA LEU A 187 -11.02 9.85 19.79
C LEU A 187 -11.05 10.89 20.91
N ASP A 188 -12.24 11.22 21.40
CA ASP A 188 -12.43 11.82 22.72
C ASP A 188 -12.34 10.68 23.77
N PRO A 189 -11.30 10.64 24.62
CA PRO A 189 -11.13 9.56 25.59
C PRO A 189 -12.14 9.62 26.75
N ALA A 190 -12.72 10.79 27.04
CA ALA A 190 -13.68 10.96 28.12
C ALA A 190 -15.07 10.44 27.71
N LEU A 191 -15.45 10.67 26.46
CA LEU A 191 -16.72 10.18 25.89
C LEU A 191 -16.60 8.76 25.31
N GLY A 192 -15.39 8.36 24.90
CA GLY A 192 -15.17 7.12 24.17
C GLY A 192 -15.74 7.16 22.75
N GLU A 193 -15.79 8.34 22.13
CA GLU A 193 -16.37 8.59 20.82
C GLU A 193 -15.34 9.17 19.84
N PHE A 194 -15.43 8.75 18.58
CA PHE A 194 -14.65 9.33 17.50
C PHE A 194 -15.41 10.51 16.90
N VAL A 195 -14.86 11.72 17.00
CA VAL A 195 -15.49 12.96 16.53
C VAL A 195 -14.76 13.45 15.27
N LEU A 196 -15.51 13.86 14.25
CA LEU A 196 -14.96 14.42 13.02
C LEU A 196 -14.15 15.69 13.33
N VAL A 197 -12.87 15.70 12.94
CA VAL A 197 -11.97 16.86 13.11
C VAL A 197 -11.52 17.47 11.79
N GLU A 198 -11.50 16.68 10.72
CA GLU A 198 -11.17 17.17 9.39
C GLU A 198 -11.98 16.41 8.33
N LYS A 199 -12.62 17.17 7.44
CA LYS A 199 -13.51 16.63 6.41
C LYS A 199 -12.88 16.80 5.03
N GLU A 200 -13.07 15.81 4.15
CA GLU A 200 -12.64 15.85 2.75
C GLU A 200 -11.16 16.21 2.57
N VAL A 201 -10.29 15.56 3.36
CA VAL A 201 -8.84 15.79 3.35
C VAL A 201 -8.29 15.67 1.93
N LYS A 202 -7.47 16.66 1.55
CA LYS A 202 -6.71 16.66 0.30
C LYS A 202 -5.23 16.82 0.58
N ILE A 203 -4.46 15.90 0.03
CA ILE A 203 -3.00 15.97 0.09
C ILE A 203 -2.52 17.12 -0.82
N LYS A 204 -1.45 17.80 -0.41
CA LYS A 204 -0.83 18.85 -1.23
C LYS A 204 -0.28 18.26 -2.53
N LYS A 205 -0.28 19.05 -3.61
CA LYS A 205 0.28 18.63 -4.91
C LYS A 205 1.77 18.31 -4.86
N LYS A 206 2.51 19.13 -4.10
CA LYS A 206 3.93 18.96 -3.82
C LYS A 206 4.20 19.26 -2.35
N GLY A 207 5.07 18.49 -1.72
CA GLY A 207 5.56 18.71 -0.37
C GLY A 207 7.01 19.15 -0.32
N ASN A 208 7.59 19.03 0.88
CA ASN A 208 8.99 19.36 1.16
C ASN A 208 9.60 18.38 2.19
N ILE A 209 9.00 17.18 2.29
CA ILE A 209 9.42 16.10 3.19
C ILE A 209 9.55 14.83 2.39
N TYR A 210 10.65 14.09 2.59
CA TYR A 210 10.78 12.70 2.18
C TYR A 210 10.88 11.80 3.41
N SER A 211 10.35 10.59 3.28
CA SER A 211 10.34 9.59 4.32
C SER A 211 10.84 8.26 3.79
N LEU A 212 12.11 7.96 4.08
CA LEU A 212 12.84 6.80 3.59
C LEU A 212 13.80 6.30 4.67
N ASN A 213 13.96 4.98 4.80
CA ASN A 213 14.99 4.42 5.66
C ASN A 213 16.35 4.40 4.94
N GLU A 214 17.11 5.48 5.08
CA GLU A 214 18.44 5.64 4.49
C GLU A 214 19.49 4.64 5.02
N GLY A 215 19.19 3.89 6.09
CA GLY A 215 20.00 2.75 6.51
C GLY A 215 20.14 1.66 5.44
N TYR A 216 19.26 1.67 4.43
CA TYR A 216 19.33 0.81 3.26
C TYR A 216 20.04 1.43 2.04
N ALA A 217 20.69 2.59 2.15
CA ALA A 217 21.33 3.31 1.04
C ALA A 217 22.22 2.42 0.16
N LYS A 218 23.01 1.53 0.77
CA LYS A 218 23.87 0.57 0.06
C LYS A 218 23.10 -0.38 -0.88
N TYR A 219 21.82 -0.63 -0.61
CA TYR A 219 20.99 -1.62 -1.30
C TYR A 219 19.94 -0.99 -2.23
N PHE A 220 19.82 0.33 -2.24
CA PHE A 220 18.90 1.04 -3.11
C PHE A 220 19.21 0.77 -4.58
N ASP A 221 18.16 0.80 -5.41
CA ASP A 221 18.34 0.85 -6.84
C ASP A 221 18.78 2.25 -7.29
N ALA A 222 19.16 2.37 -8.57
CA ALA A 222 19.64 3.63 -9.11
C ALA A 222 18.57 4.73 -9.08
N ALA A 223 17.29 4.38 -9.27
CA ALA A 223 16.19 5.35 -9.24
C ALA A 223 15.98 5.94 -7.84
N THR A 224 15.97 5.10 -6.81
CA THR A 224 15.87 5.55 -5.41
C THR A 224 17.09 6.37 -5.02
N THR A 225 18.29 5.96 -5.45
CA THR A 225 19.53 6.72 -5.19
C THR A 225 19.52 8.09 -5.88
N GLU A 226 19.04 8.18 -7.14
CA GLU A 226 18.89 9.45 -7.87
C GLU A 226 17.88 10.37 -7.16
N TYR A 227 16.75 9.84 -6.71
CA TYR A 227 15.73 10.63 -6.03
C TYR A 227 16.21 11.15 -4.67
N ASP A 228 16.84 10.29 -3.86
CA ASP A 228 17.37 10.62 -2.54
C ASP A 228 18.50 11.67 -2.59
N SER A 229 19.30 11.67 -3.66
CA SER A 229 20.38 12.65 -3.90
C SER A 229 19.91 13.93 -4.61
N GLY A 230 18.60 14.09 -4.84
CA GLY A 230 17.99 15.19 -5.58
C GLY A 230 17.87 16.50 -4.79
N THR A 231 16.76 17.21 -4.99
CA THR A 231 16.51 18.50 -4.34
C THR A 231 16.39 18.33 -2.82
N PRO A 232 17.07 19.15 -2.00
CA PRO A 232 17.08 18.95 -0.55
C PRO A 232 15.70 19.18 0.07
N TYR A 233 15.15 18.12 0.68
CA TYR A 233 13.90 18.11 1.44
C TYR A 233 14.18 17.84 2.92
N GLY A 234 13.22 18.12 3.80
CA GLY A 234 13.31 17.69 5.19
C GLY A 234 13.15 16.17 5.31
N ALA A 235 14.14 15.48 5.87
CA ALA A 235 14.03 14.04 6.15
C ALA A 235 13.14 13.79 7.38
N ARG A 236 12.17 12.88 7.27
CA ARG A 236 11.40 12.37 8.42
C ARG A 236 11.16 10.89 8.24
N TYR A 237 11.55 10.07 9.20
CA TYR A 237 11.26 8.64 9.19
C TYR A 237 11.00 8.17 10.62
N VAL A 238 9.72 7.93 10.96
CA VAL A 238 9.30 7.45 12.28
C VAL A 238 9.59 5.94 12.40
N GLY A 239 9.46 5.22 11.28
CA GLY A 239 9.67 3.77 11.23
C GLY A 239 8.43 2.95 11.55
N SER A 240 7.27 3.60 11.68
CA SER A 240 5.94 2.97 11.69
C SER A 240 5.18 3.51 10.49
N MET A 241 4.71 2.62 9.60
CA MET A 241 4.17 3.03 8.31
C MET A 241 2.97 3.98 8.49
N VAL A 242 2.06 3.66 9.40
CA VAL A 242 0.87 4.46 9.71
C VAL A 242 1.21 5.90 10.12
N ALA A 243 2.28 6.10 10.90
CA ALA A 243 2.70 7.42 11.36
C ALA A 243 3.34 8.24 10.21
N ASP A 244 4.17 7.58 9.40
CA ASP A 244 4.80 8.21 8.25
C ASP A 244 3.79 8.54 7.14
N VAL A 245 2.86 7.62 6.83
CA VAL A 245 1.75 7.83 5.90
C VAL A 245 0.82 8.94 6.38
N HIS A 246 0.45 8.95 7.66
CA HIS A 246 -0.43 9.99 8.18
C HIS A 246 0.19 11.38 8.03
N ARG A 247 1.48 11.53 8.37
CA ARG A 247 2.22 12.78 8.14
C ARG A 247 2.23 13.17 6.66
N THR A 248 2.50 12.22 5.77
CA THR A 248 2.49 12.46 4.31
C THR A 248 1.12 12.92 3.83
N LEU A 249 0.04 12.34 4.34
CA LEU A 249 -1.34 12.75 4.01
C LEU A 249 -1.60 14.22 4.41
N VAL A 250 -1.25 14.62 5.63
CA VAL A 250 -1.60 15.94 6.17
C VAL A 250 -0.62 17.05 5.78
N TYR A 251 0.68 16.74 5.64
CA TYR A 251 1.70 17.74 5.34
C TYR A 251 2.12 17.77 3.87
N GLY A 252 1.81 16.72 3.11
CA GLY A 252 2.37 16.48 1.78
C GLY A 252 3.79 15.93 1.84
N GLY A 253 4.35 15.67 0.66
CA GLY A 253 5.66 15.05 0.49
C GLY A 253 5.52 13.59 0.07
N ILE A 254 6.55 12.79 0.32
CA ILE A 254 6.64 11.42 -0.19
C ILE A 254 7.10 10.43 0.88
N PHE A 255 6.48 9.26 0.90
CA PHE A 255 6.91 8.09 1.66
C PHE A 255 7.42 7.02 0.69
N LEU A 256 8.60 6.47 0.98
CA LEU A 256 9.27 5.49 0.16
C LEU A 256 9.64 4.25 0.97
N TYR A 257 9.12 3.11 0.54
CA TYR A 257 9.57 1.77 0.90
C TYR A 257 9.81 0.96 -0.39
N PRO A 258 10.87 1.29 -1.16
CA PRO A 258 11.11 0.68 -2.46
C PRO A 258 11.58 -0.78 -2.33
N ALA A 259 11.62 -1.49 -3.46
CA ALA A 259 12.40 -2.71 -3.55
C ALA A 259 13.89 -2.39 -3.29
N ASN A 260 14.61 -3.36 -2.75
CA ASN A 260 16.06 -3.27 -2.63
C ASN A 260 16.69 -4.65 -2.88
N GLN A 261 18.02 -4.70 -2.98
CA GLN A 261 18.74 -5.95 -3.28
C GLN A 261 18.44 -7.08 -2.28
N LYS A 262 18.18 -6.76 -1.01
CA LYS A 262 17.82 -7.76 0.02
C LYS A 262 16.35 -8.17 -0.04
N ASN A 263 15.47 -7.25 -0.44
CA ASN A 263 14.03 -7.44 -0.52
C ASN A 263 13.52 -7.00 -1.89
N PRO A 264 13.69 -7.83 -2.94
CA PRO A 264 13.32 -7.46 -4.32
C PRO A 264 11.83 -7.18 -4.52
N LYS A 265 10.98 -7.70 -3.62
CA LYS A 265 9.53 -7.46 -3.59
C LYS A 265 9.12 -6.41 -2.54
N GLY A 266 10.05 -5.63 -1.99
CA GLY A 266 9.80 -4.77 -0.85
C GLY A 266 9.59 -5.54 0.46
N LYS A 267 9.29 -4.82 1.55
CA LYS A 267 9.00 -5.41 2.88
C LYS A 267 7.50 -5.44 3.21
N LEU A 268 6.77 -4.41 2.80
CA LEU A 268 5.36 -4.20 3.17
C LEU A 268 4.43 -5.14 2.39
N ARG A 269 3.35 -5.57 3.02
CA ARG A 269 2.38 -6.55 2.51
C ARG A 269 1.23 -5.84 1.81
N LEU A 270 0.85 -6.40 0.67
CA LEU A 270 -0.09 -5.78 -0.26
C LEU A 270 -1.48 -5.58 0.36
N LEU A 271 -2.06 -6.63 0.95
CA LEU A 271 -3.49 -6.63 1.29
C LEU A 271 -3.87 -5.77 2.48
N TYR A 272 -2.99 -5.66 3.48
CA TYR A 272 -3.32 -5.06 4.77
C TYR A 272 -2.38 -3.93 5.21
N GLU A 273 -1.30 -3.67 4.47
CA GLU A 273 -0.50 -2.46 4.61
C GLU A 273 -0.66 -1.57 3.36
N CYS A 274 -0.19 -2.02 2.19
CA CYS A 274 -0.07 -1.17 1.01
C CYS A 274 -1.40 -0.73 0.39
N ASN A 275 -2.33 -1.67 0.14
CA ASN A 275 -3.63 -1.38 -0.47
C ASN A 275 -4.46 -0.38 0.36
N PRO A 276 -4.70 -0.58 1.67
CA PRO A 276 -5.50 0.35 2.46
C PRO A 276 -4.92 1.78 2.49
N VAL A 277 -3.61 1.95 2.65
CA VAL A 277 -3.00 3.29 2.66
C VAL A 277 -2.96 3.91 1.26
N ALA A 278 -2.73 3.12 0.20
CA ALA A 278 -2.81 3.58 -1.17
C ALA A 278 -4.23 4.07 -1.51
N PHE A 279 -5.26 3.36 -1.06
CA PHE A 279 -6.66 3.75 -1.23
C PHE A 279 -6.93 5.10 -0.57
N ILE A 280 -6.49 5.29 0.67
CA ILE A 280 -6.62 6.57 1.38
C ILE A 280 -5.91 7.71 0.63
N ILE A 281 -4.68 7.49 0.18
CA ILE A 281 -3.88 8.52 -0.51
C ILE A 281 -4.51 8.91 -1.85
N GLU A 282 -4.98 7.95 -2.64
CA GLU A 282 -5.67 8.25 -3.91
C GLU A 282 -6.99 9.00 -3.69
N GLN A 283 -7.77 8.64 -2.66
CA GLN A 283 -9.00 9.34 -2.29
C GLN A 283 -8.75 10.78 -1.83
N ALA A 284 -7.56 11.05 -1.27
CA ALA A 284 -7.09 12.39 -0.94
C ALA A 284 -6.48 13.14 -2.14
N GLY A 285 -6.41 12.53 -3.32
CA GLY A 285 -5.87 13.15 -4.55
C GLY A 285 -4.35 13.00 -4.72
N GLY A 286 -3.72 12.08 -3.98
CA GLY A 286 -2.32 11.70 -4.13
C GLY A 286 -2.11 10.51 -5.07
N LEU A 287 -0.89 9.99 -5.09
CA LEU A 287 -0.51 8.81 -5.89
C LEU A 287 0.12 7.73 -5.00
N ALA A 288 -0.06 6.48 -5.39
CA ALA A 288 0.60 5.33 -4.78
C ALA A 288 1.03 4.32 -5.86
N THR A 289 2.32 4.01 -5.93
CA THR A 289 2.95 3.18 -6.97
C THR A 289 3.94 2.18 -6.39
N THR A 290 4.13 1.06 -7.08
CA THR A 290 5.26 0.14 -6.84
C THR A 290 6.56 0.61 -7.48
N GLY A 291 6.52 1.76 -8.18
CA GLY A 291 7.55 2.24 -9.09
C GLY A 291 7.33 1.79 -10.54
N THR A 292 6.56 0.71 -10.75
CA THR A 292 6.28 0.14 -12.09
C THR A 292 4.80 0.13 -12.46
N GLN A 293 3.90 0.10 -11.48
CA GLN A 293 2.45 0.15 -11.68
C GLN A 293 1.76 0.77 -10.45
N PRO A 294 0.51 1.25 -10.55
CA PRO A 294 -0.24 1.70 -9.38
C PRO A 294 -0.49 0.55 -8.41
N VAL A 295 -0.39 0.83 -7.10
CA VAL A 295 -0.49 -0.20 -6.05
C VAL A 295 -1.85 -0.89 -6.07
N LEU A 296 -2.93 -0.13 -6.24
CA LEU A 296 -4.30 -0.66 -6.20
C LEU A 296 -4.63 -1.57 -7.40
N ASP A 297 -3.86 -1.50 -8.49
CA ASP A 297 -4.04 -2.33 -9.69
C ASP A 297 -3.29 -3.67 -9.60
N VAL A 298 -2.44 -3.85 -8.59
CA VAL A 298 -1.74 -5.13 -8.36
C VAL A 298 -2.76 -6.21 -8.04
N LYS A 299 -2.83 -7.26 -8.87
CA LYS A 299 -3.60 -8.46 -8.58
C LYS A 299 -2.82 -9.33 -7.56
N PRO A 300 -3.38 -9.58 -6.35
CA PRO A 300 -2.70 -10.42 -5.37
C PRO A 300 -2.64 -11.88 -5.81
N GLU A 301 -1.48 -12.52 -5.62
CA GLU A 301 -1.27 -13.96 -5.83
C GLU A 301 -1.30 -14.75 -4.52
N ALA A 302 -1.05 -14.07 -3.39
CA ALA A 302 -1.06 -14.65 -2.05
C ALA A 302 -1.47 -13.59 -1.01
N ILE A 303 -2.07 -14.03 0.10
CA ILE A 303 -2.57 -13.11 1.14
C ILE A 303 -1.46 -12.33 1.87
N HIS A 304 -0.25 -12.87 1.92
CA HIS A 304 0.93 -12.22 2.52
C HIS A 304 1.94 -11.71 1.47
N GLN A 305 1.50 -11.50 0.22
CA GLN A 305 2.36 -10.98 -0.83
C GLN A 305 2.94 -9.61 -0.44
N ARG A 306 4.25 -9.44 -0.63
CA ARG A 306 4.94 -8.15 -0.46
C ARG A 306 5.00 -7.37 -1.77
N VAL A 307 4.93 -6.04 -1.68
CA VAL A 307 5.20 -5.12 -2.79
C VAL A 307 6.00 -3.91 -2.34
N PRO A 308 6.80 -3.28 -3.23
CA PRO A 308 7.31 -1.94 -3.00
C PRO A 308 6.16 -0.94 -2.86
N LEU A 309 6.36 0.10 -2.05
CA LEU A 309 5.37 1.15 -1.84
C LEU A 309 6.02 2.53 -1.88
N ILE A 310 5.60 3.34 -2.84
CA ILE A 310 5.93 4.75 -2.93
C ILE A 310 4.62 5.51 -3.01
N LEU A 311 4.39 6.46 -2.11
CA LEU A 311 3.13 7.21 -2.05
C LEU A 311 3.32 8.64 -1.58
N GLY A 312 2.34 9.48 -1.88
CA GLY A 312 2.24 10.82 -1.32
C GLY A 312 1.73 11.84 -2.33
N SER A 313 2.28 13.04 -2.22
CA SER A 313 2.01 14.19 -3.10
C SER A 313 2.26 13.81 -4.56
N PRO A 314 1.31 14.10 -5.47
CA PRO A 314 1.38 13.62 -6.85
C PRO A 314 2.62 14.11 -7.60
N ASP A 315 3.06 15.35 -7.39
CA ASP A 315 4.22 15.89 -8.08
C ASP A 315 5.52 15.21 -7.60
N ASP A 316 5.64 14.94 -6.30
CA ASP A 316 6.80 14.26 -5.73
C ASP A 316 6.88 12.78 -6.18
N VAL A 317 5.75 12.08 -6.21
CA VAL A 317 5.68 10.69 -6.71
C VAL A 317 5.97 10.64 -8.21
N GLN A 318 5.51 11.63 -8.98
CA GLN A 318 5.79 11.70 -10.41
C GLN A 318 7.28 11.94 -10.69
N GLU A 319 7.95 12.76 -9.88
CA GLU A 319 9.40 12.96 -9.93
C GLU A 319 10.15 11.64 -9.67
N TYR A 320 9.75 10.87 -8.66
CA TYR A 320 10.31 9.53 -8.41
C TYR A 320 10.12 8.60 -9.62
N LEU A 321 8.92 8.58 -10.22
CA LEU A 321 8.65 7.77 -11.42
C LEU A 321 9.52 8.18 -12.61
N THR A 322 9.85 9.46 -12.76
CA THR A 322 10.81 9.93 -13.77
C THR A 322 12.21 9.34 -13.53
N CYS A 323 12.69 9.28 -12.29
CA CYS A 323 13.95 8.59 -11.96
C CYS A 323 13.88 7.09 -12.32
N VAL A 324 12.75 6.42 -12.07
CA VAL A 324 12.55 5.02 -12.48
C VAL A 324 12.65 4.85 -13.99
N GLN A 325 11.99 5.72 -14.77
CA GLN A 325 12.02 5.68 -16.23
C GLN A 325 13.44 5.88 -16.78
N ARG A 326 14.20 6.84 -16.24
CA ARG A 326 15.60 7.08 -16.62
C ARG A 326 16.49 5.89 -16.30
N SER A 327 16.35 5.33 -15.11
CA SER A 327 17.11 4.14 -14.69
C SER A 327 16.84 2.95 -15.60
N GLN A 328 15.60 2.76 -16.05
CA GLN A 328 15.25 1.72 -17.01
C GLN A 328 15.84 1.99 -18.40
N ALA A 329 15.74 3.23 -18.91
CA ALA A 329 16.32 3.61 -20.20
C ALA A 329 17.85 3.41 -20.26
N GLY A 330 18.56 3.77 -19.18
CA GLY A 330 20.01 3.58 -19.06
C GLY A 330 20.47 2.11 -19.07
N LYS A 331 19.59 1.17 -18.70
CA LYS A 331 19.87 -0.27 -18.84
C LYS A 331 19.85 -0.74 -20.30
N TYR A 332 19.09 -0.07 -21.16
CA TYR A 332 18.99 -0.41 -22.59
C TYR A 332 20.11 0.22 -23.43
N THR A 333 20.66 1.36 -23.01
CA THR A 333 21.81 1.98 -23.69
C THR A 333 23.14 1.29 -23.37
N ASN A 334 23.21 0.51 -22.28
CA ASN A 334 24.40 -0.26 -21.87
C ASN A 334 24.42 -1.71 -22.37
N PHE A 335 23.53 -2.09 -23.29
CA PHE A 335 23.78 -3.27 -24.13
C PHE A 335 24.91 -2.89 -25.09
N GLU A 336 26.16 -3.11 -24.68
CA GLU A 336 27.28 -3.17 -25.61
C GLU A 336 26.89 -4.14 -26.72
N ALA A 337 26.78 -3.62 -27.96
CA ALA A 337 26.68 -4.48 -29.12
C ALA A 337 27.84 -5.47 -29.03
N GLN A 338 27.54 -6.78 -29.01
CA GLN A 338 28.58 -7.80 -29.03
C GLN A 338 29.57 -7.45 -30.16
N PRO A 339 30.89 -7.62 -29.97
CA PRO A 339 31.91 -7.21 -30.95
C PRO A 339 31.64 -7.71 -32.38
N GLN A 340 30.90 -8.83 -32.49
CA GLN A 340 30.47 -9.47 -33.73
C GLN A 340 29.49 -8.62 -34.57
N ILE A 341 28.68 -7.75 -33.96
CA ILE A 341 27.77 -6.83 -34.69
C ILE A 341 28.54 -5.61 -35.21
N GLN A 342 29.61 -5.21 -34.53
CA GLN A 342 30.43 -4.06 -34.89
C GLN A 342 31.26 -4.30 -36.17
N GLU A 343 31.69 -5.53 -36.42
CA GLU A 343 32.38 -5.91 -37.67
C GLU A 343 31.47 -5.88 -38.91
N LEU A 344 30.17 -6.16 -38.76
CA LEU A 344 29.19 -6.11 -39.86
C LEU A 344 28.90 -4.68 -40.36
N ILE A 345 29.18 -3.66 -39.54
CA ILE A 345 28.95 -2.24 -39.86
C ILE A 345 30.14 -1.62 -40.60
N LEU A 346 31.34 -2.23 -40.53
CA LEU A 346 32.59 -1.66 -41.04
C LEU A 346 32.94 -2.04 -42.50
N HIS A 347 32.20 -2.95 -43.14
CA HIS A 347 32.36 -3.25 -44.56
C HIS A 347 31.37 -2.47 -45.43
N PRO A 348 31.78 -1.96 -46.62
CA PRO A 348 30.89 -1.22 -47.50
C PRO A 348 29.86 -2.18 -48.10
N LEU A 349 28.64 -2.17 -47.55
CA LEU A 349 27.51 -2.93 -48.05
C LEU A 349 26.62 -2.04 -48.92
N GLY A 350 26.16 -2.59 -50.05
CA GLY A 350 25.25 -1.90 -50.97
C GLY A 350 23.91 -1.51 -50.33
N PRO A 351 23.15 -0.57 -50.93
CA PRO A 351 22.02 0.13 -50.31
C PRO A 351 20.89 -0.80 -49.81
N GLN A 352 20.68 -1.96 -50.43
CA GLN A 352 19.68 -2.94 -49.97
C GLN A 352 20.05 -3.61 -48.64
N ARG A 353 21.34 -3.82 -48.37
CA ARG A 353 21.82 -4.40 -47.10
C ARG A 353 21.82 -3.38 -45.96
N GLN A 354 22.03 -2.10 -46.25
CA GLN A 354 21.90 -1.02 -45.25
C GLN A 354 20.46 -0.83 -44.76
N ALA A 355 19.49 -0.87 -45.69
CA ALA A 355 18.07 -0.81 -45.32
C ALA A 355 17.64 -1.99 -44.44
N PHE A 356 18.18 -3.18 -44.69
CA PHE A 356 17.85 -4.38 -43.92
C PHE A 356 18.55 -4.45 -42.55
N LEU A 357 19.78 -3.92 -42.42
CA LEU A 357 20.45 -3.74 -41.12
C LEU A 357 19.71 -2.74 -40.22
N ALA A 358 19.16 -1.67 -40.79
CA ALA A 358 18.29 -0.75 -40.06
C ALA A 358 17.00 -1.45 -39.59
N ILE A 359 16.41 -2.32 -40.40
CA ILE A 359 15.24 -3.12 -40.02
C ILE A 359 15.61 -4.14 -38.92
N LEU A 360 16.75 -4.83 -39.01
CA LEU A 360 17.23 -5.74 -37.96
C LEU A 360 17.51 -5.02 -36.64
N TYR A 361 18.05 -3.80 -36.70
CA TYR A 361 18.26 -2.95 -35.53
C TYR A 361 16.94 -2.49 -34.89
N VAL A 362 15.91 -2.24 -35.70
CA VAL A 362 14.56 -1.90 -35.22
C VAL A 362 13.82 -3.16 -34.71
N VAL A 363 14.01 -4.32 -35.33
CA VAL A 363 13.39 -5.59 -34.95
C VAL A 363 14.03 -6.17 -33.67
N SER A 364 15.33 -5.95 -33.44
CA SER A 364 15.97 -6.23 -32.14
C SER A 364 15.49 -5.27 -31.05
N PHE A 365 15.19 -4.01 -31.40
CA PHE A 365 14.55 -3.02 -30.52
C PHE A 365 13.12 -3.41 -30.11
N LEU A 366 12.41 -4.18 -30.95
CA LEU A 366 11.01 -4.60 -30.76
C LEU A 366 10.85 -6.02 -30.15
N ASN A 367 11.94 -6.63 -29.66
CA ASN A 367 11.91 -7.87 -28.88
C ASN A 367 11.34 -9.11 -29.61
N CYS A 368 11.56 -9.23 -30.92
CA CYS A 368 11.33 -10.48 -31.64
C CYS A 368 12.50 -11.46 -31.44
N LYS A 369 12.23 -12.77 -31.36
CA LYS A 369 13.18 -13.91 -31.17
C LYS A 369 14.21 -14.10 -32.32
N VAL A 370 14.73 -13.02 -32.88
CA VAL A 370 15.75 -13.03 -33.95
C VAL A 370 17.16 -13.03 -33.34
N ALA A 371 17.30 -12.61 -32.08
CA ALA A 371 18.59 -12.44 -31.38
C ALA A 371 19.35 -13.76 -31.06
N THR A 372 18.85 -14.93 -31.43
CA THR A 372 19.48 -16.23 -31.15
C THR A 372 19.82 -17.06 -32.40
N TRP A 373 19.76 -16.46 -33.59
CA TRP A 373 20.01 -17.19 -34.83
C TRP A 373 21.48 -17.16 -35.22
N SER A 374 22.02 -18.30 -35.68
CA SER A 374 23.37 -18.37 -36.21
C SER A 374 23.47 -17.71 -37.59
N TYR A 375 24.68 -17.32 -37.99
CA TYR A 375 24.94 -16.70 -39.29
C TYR A 375 24.38 -17.53 -40.46
N GLU A 376 24.55 -18.85 -40.44
CA GLU A 376 23.98 -19.77 -41.45
C GLU A 376 22.44 -19.79 -41.49
N GLN A 377 21.77 -19.57 -40.35
CA GLN A 377 20.31 -19.51 -40.29
C GLN A 377 19.79 -18.21 -40.91
N LEU A 378 20.50 -17.09 -40.68
CA LEU A 378 20.21 -15.80 -41.32
C LEU A 378 20.46 -15.87 -42.83
N GLU A 379 21.52 -16.54 -43.27
CA GLU A 379 21.85 -16.70 -44.70
C GLU A 379 20.84 -17.58 -45.46
N LYS A 380 20.31 -18.63 -44.82
CA LYS A 380 19.22 -19.45 -45.39
C LYS A 380 17.90 -18.71 -45.56
N VAL A 381 17.60 -17.78 -44.66
CA VAL A 381 16.42 -16.91 -44.77
C VAL A 381 16.62 -15.87 -45.87
N LEU A 382 17.84 -15.33 -46.01
CA LEU A 382 18.23 -14.44 -47.11
C LEU A 382 18.07 -15.10 -48.49
N GLN A 383 18.48 -16.37 -48.65
CA GLN A 383 18.30 -17.09 -49.92
C GLN A 383 16.84 -17.40 -50.26
N LYS A 384 15.96 -17.52 -49.26
CA LYS A 384 14.52 -17.76 -49.46
C LYS A 384 13.71 -16.50 -49.78
N LEU A 385 14.20 -15.32 -49.40
CA LEU A 385 13.52 -14.04 -49.61
C LEU A 385 13.96 -13.31 -50.89
N ALA A 386 15.00 -13.81 -51.57
CA ALA A 386 15.53 -13.26 -52.82
C ALA A 386 14.96 -13.92 -54.09
N LEU A 387 13.84 -14.65 -53.99
CA LEU A 387 13.04 -15.19 -55.09
C LEU A 387 11.65 -14.55 -55.12
#